data_AF-A0A6A6TEH3-F1
#
_entry.id   AF-A0A6A6TEH3-F1
#
_cell.length_a   1.000
_cell.length_b   1.000
_cell.length_c   1.000
_cell.angle_alpha   90.00
_cell.angle_beta   90.00
_cell.angle_gamma   90.00
#
_symmetry.space_group_name_H-M   'P 1'
#
loop_
_entity.id
_entity.type
_entity.pdbx_description
1 polymer ?
#
loop_
_entity_poly.entity_id
_entity_poly.type
_entity_poly.pdbx_seq_one_letter_code
_entity_poly.pdbx_strand_id
1 'polypeptide(L)'
;MDPSPPQPFRFLDLPPELRLMVYERIAIKTSYHVVKNGIFTQDVPRALAAHHEAGNPRPAPMSTLVVRSIDVCILATCREIQTEAFPILQPLLQEVAGDPVRLIV
;
A
#
# COMPACT_ATOMS: atom_id res chain seq x y z
N MET A 1 -25.68 -16.44 -29.64
CA MET A 1 -24.97 -17.18 -28.58
C MET A 1 -24.05 -16.18 -27.93
N ASP A 2 -24.39 -15.72 -26.72
CA ASP A 2 -23.49 -14.87 -25.96
C ASP A 2 -22.32 -15.71 -25.44
N PRO A 3 -21.07 -15.20 -25.49
CA PRO A 3 -19.93 -15.90 -24.92
C PRO A 3 -20.09 -15.99 -23.41
N SER A 4 -19.80 -17.16 -22.83
CA SER A 4 -19.77 -17.34 -21.38
C SER A 4 -18.74 -16.41 -20.74
N PRO A 5 -19.00 -15.88 -19.53
CA PRO A 5 -18.06 -15.00 -18.85
C PRO A 5 -16.73 -15.73 -18.59
N PRO A 6 -15.59 -15.02 -18.63
CA PRO A 6 -14.28 -15.63 -18.39
C PRO A 6 -14.21 -16.20 -16.97
N GLN A 7 -13.71 -17.43 -16.85
CA GLN A 7 -13.51 -18.05 -15.54
C GLN A 7 -12.31 -17.41 -14.84
N PRO A 8 -12.40 -17.12 -13.52
CA PRO A 8 -11.28 -16.56 -12.78
C PRO A 8 -10.11 -17.55 -12.70
N PHE A 9 -8.90 -17.01 -12.78
CA PHE A 9 -7.67 -17.78 -12.65
C PHE A 9 -7.48 -18.27 -11.20
N ARG A 10 -7.17 -19.57 -11.03
CA ARG A 10 -6.95 -20.17 -9.72
C ARG A 10 -5.48 -20.07 -9.36
N PHE A 11 -5.16 -19.26 -8.35
CA PHE A 11 -3.79 -18.99 -7.96
C PHE A 11 -2.99 -20.24 -7.56
N LEU A 12 -3.61 -21.20 -6.87
CA LEU A 12 -2.98 -22.45 -6.45
C LEU A 12 -2.78 -23.46 -7.59
N ASP A 13 -3.35 -23.20 -8.78
CA ASP A 13 -3.08 -24.02 -9.97
C ASP A 13 -1.76 -23.57 -10.65
N LEU A 14 -1.11 -22.49 -10.16
CA LEU A 14 0.24 -22.12 -10.58
C LEU A 14 1.30 -23.08 -10.02
N PRO A 15 2.32 -23.40 -10.81
CA PRO A 15 3.56 -23.96 -10.29
C PRO A 15 4.13 -23.09 -9.16
N PRO A 16 4.75 -23.71 -8.13
CA PRO A 16 5.32 -22.98 -6.99
C PRO A 16 6.26 -21.84 -7.40
N GLU A 17 7.05 -22.03 -8.45
CA GLU A 17 8.00 -21.02 -8.96
C GLU A 17 7.29 -19.73 -9.36
N LEU A 18 6.13 -19.83 -10.00
CA LEU A 18 5.34 -18.67 -10.39
C LEU A 18 4.65 -18.01 -9.19
N ARG A 19 4.27 -18.78 -8.17
CA ARG A 19 3.75 -18.22 -6.92
C ARG A 19 4.82 -17.45 -6.15
N LEU A 20 6.04 -17.98 -6.10
CA LEU A 20 7.20 -17.29 -5.50
C LEU A 20 7.47 -15.95 -6.22
N MET A 21 7.43 -15.93 -7.56
CA MET A 21 7.54 -14.68 -8.33
C MET A 21 6.42 -13.66 -8.06
N VAL A 22 5.26 -14.10 -7.55
CA VAL A 22 4.19 -13.20 -7.13
C VAL A 22 4.46 -12.66 -5.73
N TYR A 23 4.89 -13.51 -4.80
CA TYR A 23 5.26 -13.10 -3.45
C TYR A 23 6.44 -12.10 -3.46
N GLU A 24 7.45 -12.32 -4.30
CA GLU A 24 8.59 -11.41 -4.48
C GLU A 24 8.22 -10.01 -4.97
N ARG A 25 7.05 -9.87 -5.62
CA ARG A 25 6.54 -8.57 -6.10
C ARG A 25 5.74 -7.81 -5.05
N ILE A 26 5.49 -8.40 -3.88
CA ILE A 26 4.81 -7.70 -2.78
C ILE A 26 5.84 -6.76 -2.14
N ALA A 27 5.64 -5.45 -2.35
CA ALA A 27 6.57 -4.42 -1.90
C ALA A 27 5.99 -3.58 -0.75
N ILE A 28 6.90 -2.95 -0.01
CA ILE A 28 6.55 -1.93 0.97
C ILE A 28 6.04 -0.68 0.23
N LYS A 29 4.87 -0.20 0.63
CA LYS A 29 4.24 1.03 0.15
C LYS A 29 4.48 2.15 1.17
N THR A 30 4.63 3.37 0.68
CA THR A 30 4.66 4.57 1.53
C THR A 30 3.41 5.40 1.26
N SER A 31 2.60 5.60 2.29
CA SER A 31 1.37 6.39 2.26
C SER A 31 1.61 7.74 2.93
N TYR A 32 1.06 8.79 2.33
CA TYR A 32 1.15 10.17 2.82
C TYR A 32 -0.26 10.64 3.17
N HIS A 33 -0.56 10.80 4.46
CA HIS A 33 -1.83 11.31 4.91
C HIS A 33 -1.69 12.78 5.25
N VAL A 34 -2.38 13.63 4.50
CA VAL A 34 -2.34 15.07 4.69
C VAL A 34 -3.46 15.47 5.64
N VAL A 35 -3.10 16.14 6.72
CA VAL A 35 -4.03 16.73 7.69
C VAL A 35 -4.18 18.21 7.36
N LYS A 36 -5.38 18.61 6.91
CA LYS A 36 -5.77 20.01 6.76
C LYS A 36 -6.87 20.30 7.78
N ASN A 37 -6.66 21.31 8.64
CA ASN A 37 -7.65 21.77 9.62
C ASN A 37 -8.24 20.63 10.50
N GLY A 38 -7.42 19.65 10.89
CA GLY A 38 -7.85 18.50 11.69
C GLY A 38 -8.60 17.39 10.93
N ILE A 39 -8.73 17.50 9.60
CA ILE A 39 -9.33 16.48 8.75
C ILE A 39 -8.22 15.73 8.01
N PHE A 40 -8.23 14.38 8.12
CA PHE A 40 -7.35 13.51 7.36
C PHE A 40 -7.89 13.33 5.94
N THR A 41 -7.10 13.72 4.95
CA THR A 41 -7.35 13.41 3.54
C THR A 41 -6.32 12.40 3.07
N GLN A 42 -6.79 11.24 2.60
CA GLN A 42 -5.93 10.18 2.04
C GLN A 42 -5.65 10.51 0.57
N ASP A 43 -4.40 10.36 0.15
CA ASP A 43 -3.96 10.44 -1.25
C ASP A 43 -4.27 11.76 -1.96
N VAL A 44 -3.64 12.86 -1.53
CA VAL A 44 -3.55 14.06 -2.36
C VAL A 44 -2.24 14.00 -3.15
N PRO A 45 -2.25 13.79 -4.48
CA PRO A 45 -1.09 14.05 -5.30
C PRO A 45 -0.64 15.49 -5.04
N ARG A 46 0.66 15.69 -4.79
CA ARG A 46 1.28 17.00 -4.49
C ARG A 46 0.88 18.10 -5.50
N ALA A 47 0.45 17.71 -6.69
CA ALA A 47 -0.04 18.57 -7.78
C ALA A 47 -1.40 19.24 -7.51
N LEU A 48 -2.30 18.69 -6.68
CA LEU A 48 -3.62 19.30 -6.44
C LEU A 48 -3.64 20.36 -5.33
N ALA A 49 -2.52 20.55 -4.61
CA ALA A 49 -2.39 21.58 -3.58
C ALA A 49 -2.12 22.99 -4.16
N ALA A 50 -1.90 23.11 -5.48
CA ALA A 50 -1.43 24.33 -6.12
C ALA A 50 -2.53 25.22 -6.74
N HIS A 51 -3.80 24.83 -6.69
CA HIS A 51 -4.88 25.57 -7.33
C HIS A 51 -5.98 25.94 -6.34
N HIS A 52 -5.77 26.99 -5.53
CA HIS A 52 -6.85 27.88 -5.11
C HIS A 52 -6.27 29.18 -4.53
N GLU A 53 -6.82 30.29 -5.03
CA GLU A 53 -6.79 31.66 -4.51
C GLU A 53 -5.60 32.58 -4.87
N ALA A 54 -5.80 33.31 -5.97
CA ALA A 54 -5.20 34.61 -6.21
C ALA A 54 -5.67 35.60 -5.12
N GLY A 55 -4.81 35.83 -4.11
CA GLY A 55 -5.12 36.75 -3.01
C GLY A 55 -4.39 36.39 -1.73
N ASN A 56 -3.05 36.34 -1.78
CA ASN A 56 -2.14 36.11 -0.66
C ASN A 56 -2.66 35.18 0.47
N PRO A 57 -2.93 33.89 0.21
CA PRO A 57 -3.29 32.97 1.27
C PRO A 57 -2.02 32.60 2.03
N ARG A 58 -1.97 32.96 3.31
CA ARG A 58 -1.01 32.37 4.25
C ARG A 58 -1.16 30.85 4.14
N PRO A 59 -0.10 30.07 3.87
CA PRO A 59 -0.24 28.62 3.76
C PRO A 59 -0.82 28.10 5.07
N ALA A 60 -1.99 27.46 4.99
CA ALA A 60 -2.59 26.82 6.15
C ALA A 60 -1.60 25.78 6.71
N PRO A 61 -1.45 25.66 8.03
CA PRO A 61 -0.56 24.67 8.62
C PRO A 61 -1.02 23.28 8.14
N MET A 62 -0.13 22.61 7.41
CA MET A 62 -0.41 21.32 6.79
C MET A 62 0.55 20.30 7.37
N SER A 63 0.02 19.40 8.20
CA SER A 63 0.82 18.29 8.73
C SER A 63 0.65 17.06 7.84
N THR A 64 1.76 16.40 7.50
CA THR A 64 1.76 15.18 6.69
C THR A 64 2.24 14.01 7.53
N LEU A 65 1.41 12.98 7.69
CA LEU A 65 1.77 11.71 8.28
C LEU A 65 2.32 10.79 7.20
N VAL A 66 3.55 10.33 7.35
CA VAL A 66 4.20 9.39 6.44
C VAL A 66 4.23 8.02 7.10
N VAL A 67 3.56 7.05 6.49
CA VAL A 67 3.43 5.68 6.99
C VAL A 67 3.99 4.73 5.93
N ARG A 68 4.78 3.74 6.35
CA ARG A 68 5.14 2.61 5.49
C ARG A 68 4.32 1.39 5.86
N SER A 69 3.87 0.65 4.87
CA SER A 69 3.02 -0.53 5.05
C SER A 69 3.33 -1.59 4.00
N ILE A 70 2.91 -2.83 4.24
CA ILE A 70 3.01 -3.93 3.28
C ILE A 70 1.69 -4.71 3.28
N ASP A 71 1.26 -5.15 2.10
CA ASP A 71 0.01 -5.88 1.94
C ASP A 71 0.18 -7.35 2.38
N VAL A 72 -0.28 -7.68 3.58
CA VAL A 72 -0.12 -9.01 4.18
C VAL A 72 -1.34 -9.91 4.07
N CYS A 73 -2.42 -9.47 3.42
CA CYS A 73 -3.67 -10.23 3.34
C CYS A 73 -3.48 -11.64 2.76
N ILE A 74 -2.46 -11.84 1.91
CA ILE A 74 -2.14 -13.14 1.32
C ILE A 74 -1.74 -14.19 2.38
N LEU A 75 -1.09 -13.77 3.47
CA LEU A 75 -0.69 -14.66 4.58
C LEU A 75 -1.89 -15.21 5.36
N ALA A 76 -3.06 -14.60 5.23
CA ALA A 76 -4.29 -15.00 5.92
C ALA A 76 -5.19 -15.94 5.08
N THR A 77 -4.76 -16.33 3.88
CA THR A 77 -5.60 -17.10 2.94
C THR A 77 -5.66 -18.59 3.28
N CYS A 78 -4.57 -19.32 3.12
CA CYS A 78 -4.45 -20.74 3.47
C CYS A 78 -3.03 -21.09 3.93
N ARG A 79 -2.86 -22.27 4.55
CA ARG A 79 -1.58 -22.71 5.12
C ARG A 79 -0.47 -22.83 4.07
N GLU A 80 -0.79 -23.31 2.87
CA GLU A 80 0.19 -23.51 1.80
C GLU A 80 0.80 -22.17 1.36
N ILE A 81 -0.06 -21.19 1.03
CA ILE A 81 0.36 -19.84 0.68
C ILE A 81 1.12 -19.18 1.83
N GLN A 82 0.65 -19.36 3.06
CA GLN A 82 1.32 -18.82 4.24
C GLN A 82 2.73 -19.40 4.40
N THR A 83 2.91 -20.71 4.28
CA THR A 83 4.22 -21.38 4.41
C THR A 83 5.19 -20.94 3.32
N GLU A 84 4.72 -20.73 2.10
CA GLU A 84 5.57 -20.29 0.98
C GLU A 84 5.93 -18.80 1.07
N ALA A 85 4.94 -17.94 1.33
CA ALA A 85 5.12 -16.50 1.27
C ALA A 85 5.80 -15.93 2.52
N PHE A 86 5.60 -16.54 3.70
CA PHE A 86 6.09 -15.99 4.96
C PHE A 86 7.61 -15.76 4.98
N PRO A 87 8.48 -16.69 4.56
CA PRO A 87 9.93 -16.46 4.55
C PRO A 87 10.36 -15.29 3.66
N ILE A 88 9.61 -15.00 2.59
CA ILE A 88 9.87 -13.89 1.67
C ILE A 88 9.44 -12.56 2.29
N LEU A 89 8.26 -12.53 2.92
CA LEU A 89 7.69 -11.30 3.48
C LEU A 89 8.23 -10.96 4.87
N GLN A 90 8.73 -11.93 5.63
CA GLN A 90 9.26 -11.73 6.97
C GLN A 90 10.31 -10.60 7.08
N PRO A 91 11.36 -10.52 6.24
CA PRO A 91 12.32 -9.42 6.32
C PRO A 91 11.66 -8.06 6.05
N LEU A 92 10.71 -7.98 5.12
CA LEU A 92 9.98 -6.74 4.82
C LEU A 92 9.08 -6.33 6.00
N LEU A 93 8.47 -7.29 6.70
CA LEU A 93 7.67 -7.04 7.89
C LEU A 93 8.54 -6.50 9.04
N GLN A 94 9.73 -7.05 9.22
CA GLN A 94 10.69 -6.56 10.21
C GLN A 94 11.16 -5.14 9.86
N GLU A 95 11.41 -4.86 8.58
CA GLU A 95 11.77 -3.52 8.10
C GLU A 95 10.68 -2.49 8.41
N VAL A 96 9.42 -2.80 8.09
CA VAL A 96 8.28 -1.91 8.37
C VAL A 96 8.05 -1.75 9.88
N ALA A 97 8.15 -2.83 10.66
CA ALA A 97 7.99 -2.77 12.11
C ALA A 97 9.06 -1.92 12.81
N GLY A 98 10.27 -1.84 12.22
CA GLY A 98 11.37 -1.02 12.71
C GLY A 98 11.32 0.45 12.28
N ASP A 99 10.52 0.82 11.27
CA ASP A 99 10.45 2.20 10.77
C ASP A 99 9.36 2.99 11.52
N PRO A 100 9.73 4.01 12.33
CA PRO A 100 8.75 4.79 13.06
C PRO A 100 7.90 5.65 12.11
N VAL A 101 6.64 5.85 12.48
CA VAL A 101 5.75 6.79 11.79
C VAL A 101 6.32 8.21 11.88
N ARG A 102 6.38 8.91 10.74
CA ARG A 102 6.93 10.28 10.66
C ARG A 102 5.82 11.31 10.50
N LEU A 103 5.90 12.40 11.26
CA LEU A 103 5.05 13.57 11.10
C LEU A 103 5.88 14.74 10.58
N ILE A 104 5.50 15.30 9.44
CA ILE A 104 6.11 16.50 8.84
C ILE A 104 5.16 17.67 9.05
N VAL A 105 5.63 18.78 9.62
CA VAL A 105 4.84 19.98 9.97
C VAL A 105 5.31 21.18 9.17
#